data_AF-A0A7W8BGH3-F1
#
_entry.id   AF-A0A7W8BGH3-F1
#
_cell.length_a   1.000
_cell.length_b   1.000
_cell.length_c   1.000
_cell.angle_alpha   90.00
_cell.angle_beta   90.00
_cell.angle_gamma   90.00
#
_symmetry.space_group_name_H-M   'P 1'
#
loop_
_entity.id
_entity.type
_entity.pdbx_description
1 polymer ?
#
loop_
_entity_poly.entity_id
_entity_poly.type
_entity_poly.pdbx_seq_one_letter_code
_entity_poly.pdbx_strand_id
1 'polypeptide(L)' 'MCVECAPAAHSTHGLVPVRDSKNPRGPALIFRPAAWSSFVRAMRDGDLTVG' A
#
# COMPACT_ATOMS: atom_id res chain seq x y z
N MET A 1 2.53 -13.86 1.62
CA MET A 1 1.82 -12.75 2.29
C MET A 1 1.32 -11.85 1.18
N CYS A 2 0.02 -11.58 1.07
CA CYS A 2 -0.53 -10.74 0.01
C CYS A 2 -1.23 -9.55 0.65
N VAL A 3 -0.97 -8.36 0.12
CA VAL A 3 -1.66 -7.14 0.53
C VAL A 3 -2.51 -6.64 -0.60
N GLU A 4 -3.65 -6.06 -0.26
CA GLU A 4 -4.61 -5.52 -1.22
C GLU A 4 -4.74 -4.03 -1.00
N CYS A 5 -4.79 -3.27 -2.09
CA CYS A 5 -5.02 -1.83 -2.07
C CYS A 5 -6.37 -1.51 -2.71
N ALA A 6 -7.00 -0.40 -2.32
CA ALA A 6 -8.25 0.05 -2.94
C ALA A 6 -8.00 1.25 -3.88
N PRO A 7 -7.90 1.04 -5.21
CA PRO A 7 -7.63 2.11 -6.18
C PRO A 7 -8.73 3.18 -6.21
N ALA A 8 -9.99 2.79 -5.97
CA ALA A 8 -11.11 3.72 -5.95
C ALA A 8 -11.02 4.76 -4.82
N ALA A 9 -10.32 4.44 -3.73
CA ALA A 9 -10.09 5.37 -2.61
C ALA A 9 -9.02 6.42 -2.95
N HIS A 10 -8.08 6.11 -3.84
CA HIS A 10 -7.09 7.07 -4.32
C HIS A 10 -7.76 8.23 -5.05
N SER A 11 -8.70 7.95 -5.94
CA SER A 11 -9.35 8.96 -6.77
C SER A 11 -10.33 9.85 -6.00
N THR A 12 -10.84 9.38 -4.86
CA THR A 12 -11.86 10.10 -4.06
C THR A 12 -11.28 10.83 -2.86
N HIS A 13 -10.27 10.27 -2.20
CA HIS A 13 -9.72 10.82 -0.95
C HIS A 13 -8.25 11.19 -1.05
N GLY A 14 -7.60 10.94 -2.18
CA GLY A 14 -6.16 11.18 -2.35
C GLY A 14 -5.30 10.28 -1.48
N LEU A 15 -5.79 9.09 -1.10
CA LEU A 15 -5.13 8.15 -0.18
C LEU A 15 -5.18 6.72 -0.71
N VAL A 16 -4.19 5.91 -0.35
CA VAL A 16 -4.10 4.49 -0.71
C VAL A 16 -4.18 3.65 0.57
N PRO A 17 -5.37 3.13 0.92
CA PRO A 17 -5.52 2.17 2.01
C PRO A 17 -5.02 0.79 1.55
N VAL A 18 -4.19 0.16 2.38
CA VAL A 18 -3.59 -1.17 2.15
C VAL A 18 -3.96 -2.09 3.29
N ARG A 19 -4.44 -3.29 2.98
CA ARG A 19 -4.86 -4.31 3.96
C ARG A 19 -4.15 -5.62 3.69
N ASP A 20 -3.98 -6.43 4.74
CA ASP A 20 -3.63 -7.84 4.58
C ASP A 20 -4.84 -8.61 4.04
N SER A 21 -4.65 -9.37 2.96
CA SER A 21 -5.77 -10.08 2.32
C SER A 21 -6.38 -11.16 3.22
N LYS A 22 -5.62 -11.68 4.18
CA LYS A 22 -6.06 -12.71 5.12
C LYS A 22 -6.79 -12.13 6.34
N ASN A 23 -6.68 -10.82 6.57
CA ASN A 23 -7.41 -10.10 7.60
C ASN A 23 -8.20 -8.90 7.01
N PRO A 24 -9.22 -9.16 6.18
CA PRO A 24 -9.96 -8.11 5.48
C PRO A 24 -10.70 -7.14 6.43
N ARG A 25 -11.06 -7.61 7.63
CA ARG A 25 -11.70 -6.79 8.67
C ARG A 25 -10.70 -6.08 9.60
N GLY A 26 -9.41 -6.38 9.46
CA GLY A 26 -8.33 -5.74 10.20
C GLY A 26 -8.14 -4.27 9.83
N PRO A 27 -7.27 -3.53 10.55
CA PRO A 27 -6.96 -2.15 10.24
C PRO A 27 -6.25 -2.02 8.87
N ALA A 28 -6.48 -0.90 8.19
CA ALA A 28 -5.76 -0.55 6.97
C ALA A 28 -4.58 0.37 7.27
N LEU A 29 -3.46 0.16 6.59
CA LEU A 29 -2.38 1.13 6.52
C LEU A 29 -2.72 2.19 5.46
N ILE A 30 -2.58 3.47 5.81
CA ILE A 30 -2.96 4.58 4.93
C ILE A 30 -1.71 5.25 4.37
N PHE A 31 -1.55 5.20 3.04
CA PHE A 31 -0.44 5.83 2.34
C PHE A 31 -0.90 7.05 1.55
N ARG A 32 -0.02 8.05 1.43
CA ARG A 32 -0.12 9.04 0.35
C ARG A 32 0.23 8.36 -0.98
N PRO A 33 -0.40 8.74 -2.12
CA PRO A 33 -0.17 8.10 -3.41
C PRO A 33 1.31 8.08 -3.81
N ALA A 34 2.03 9.20 -3.65
CA ALA A 34 3.46 9.27 -3.95
C ALA A 34 4.30 8.32 -3.08
N ALA A 35 3.96 8.15 -1.81
CA ALA A 35 4.65 7.22 -0.92
C ALA A 35 4.38 5.76 -1.32
N TRP A 36 3.14 5.43 -1.68
CA TRP A 36 2.78 4.10 -2.19
C TRP A 36 3.53 3.77 -3.48
N SER A 37 3.58 4.69 -4.44
CA SER A 37 4.33 4.51 -5.69
C SER A 37 5.82 4.28 -5.45
N SER A 38 6.45 5.06 -4.56
CA SER A 38 7.86 4.86 -4.19
C SER A 38 8.10 3.50 -3.53
N PHE A 39 7.21 3.08 -2.62
CA PHE A 39 7.29 1.78 -1.97
C PHE A 39 7.20 0.62 -2.97
N VAL A 40 6.22 0.65 -3.88
CA VAL A 40 6.07 -0.38 -4.92
C VAL A 40 7.27 -0.41 -5.86
N ARG A 41 7.84 0.75 -6.20
CA ARG A 41 9.06 0.84 -7.00
C ARG A 41 10.25 0.18 -6.29
N ALA A 42 10.50 0.54 -5.03
CA ALA A 42 11.56 -0.06 -4.24
C ALA A 42 11.39 -1.59 -4.07
N MET A 43 10.16 -2.08 -3.90
CA MET A 43 9.89 -3.52 -3.90
C MET A 43 10.28 -4.19 -5.22
N ARG A 44 9.95 -3.56 -6.36
CA ARG A 44 10.27 -4.09 -7.69
C ARG A 44 11.77 -4.12 -7.94
N ASP A 45 12.47 -3.10 -7.47
CA ASP A 45 13.91 -2.93 -7.67
C ASP A 45 14.74 -3.74 -6.65
N GLY A 46 14.10 -4.30 -5.61
CA GLY A 46 14.78 -5.05 -4.55
C GLY A 46 15.52 -4.17 -3.54
N ASP A 47 15.18 -2.88 -3.46
CA ASP A 47 15.90 -1.84 -2.70
C ASP A 47 15.34 -1.60 -1.29
N LEU A 48 14.40 -2.44 -0.84
CA LEU A 48 13.91 -2.37 0.54
C LEU A 48 14.90 -3.04 1.48
N THR A 49 15.88 -2.28 1.95
CA THR A 49 16.75 -2.69 3.05
C THR A 49 16.01 -2.50 4.37
N VAL A 50 15.94 -3.56 5.19
CA VAL A 50 15.58 -3.43 6.60
C VAL A 50 16.88 -3.14 7.35
N GLY A 51 16.95 -1.96 7.96
CA GLY A 51 18.06 -1.58 8.85
C GLY A 51 18.08 -2.39 10.14
#